data_AF-A0A6V7HPR3-F1
#
_entry.id   AF-A0A6V7HPR3-F1
#
_cell.length_a   1.000
_cell.length_b   1.000
_cell.length_c   1.000
_cell.angle_alpha   90.00
_cell.angle_beta   90.00
_cell.angle_gamma   90.00
#
_symmetry.space_group_name_H-M   'P 1'
#
loop_
_entity.id
_entity.type
_entity.pdbx_description
1 polymer ?
#
loop_
_entity_poly.entity_id
_entity_poly.type
_entity_poly.pdbx_seq_one_letter_code
_entity_poly.pdbx_strand_id
1 'polypeptide(L)'
;GMAFFVIAFVTQPVQFSLFHFFIKANVTGSKSFCTPMEFGPVNVEKYYYGLLILSGFTISANMTIILAKDILLFIFTYHVCGLFAALG
;
A
#
# COMPACT_ATOMS: atom_id res chain seq x y z
N GLY A 1 13.28 19.85 7.77
CA GLY A 1 12.32 19.89 8.90
C GLY A 1 11.72 18.51 9.10
N MET A 2 11.61 18.05 10.35
CA MET A 2 11.20 16.68 10.71
C MET A 2 9.91 16.22 10.01
N ALA A 3 8.94 17.12 9.87
CA ALA A 3 7.69 16.87 9.16
C ALA A 3 7.87 16.46 7.69
N PHE A 4 8.81 17.07 6.97
CA PHE A 4 9.08 16.74 5.56
C PHE A 4 9.63 15.32 5.40
N PHE A 5 10.44 14.88 6.36
CA PHE A 5 11.01 13.53 6.38
C PHE A 5 9.94 12.48 6.65
N VAL A 6 9.02 12.75 7.59
CA VAL A 6 7.88 11.88 7.89
C VAL A 6 6.96 11.77 6.67
N ILE A 7 6.67 12.87 5.99
CA ILE A 7 5.82 12.87 4.79
C ILE A 7 6.50 12.08 3.65
N ALA A 8 7.81 12.26 3.44
CA ALA A 8 8.57 11.51 2.45
C ALA A 8 8.63 10.00 2.76
N PHE A 9 8.77 9.62 4.03
CA PHE A 9 8.78 8.21 4.45
C PHE A 9 7.42 7.54 4.32
N VAL A 10 6.35 8.24 4.69
CA VAL A 10 4.96 7.76 4.51
C VAL A 10 4.61 7.63 3.03
N THR A 11 5.19 8.47 2.17
CA THR A 11 4.98 8.41 0.73
C THR A 11 5.90 7.43 0.00
N GLN A 12 7.03 6.98 0.56
CA GLN A 12 7.89 5.95 -0.06
C GLN A 12 7.17 4.68 -0.54
N PRO A 13 6.30 4.02 0.26
CA PRO A 13 5.56 2.84 -0.21
C PRO A 13 4.55 3.20 -1.32
N VAL A 14 3.97 4.40 -1.25
CA VAL A 14 3.06 4.94 -2.27
C VAL A 14 3.82 5.19 -3.58
N GLN A 15 5.01 5.77 -3.49
CA GLN A 15 5.89 6.03 -4.63
C GLN A 15 6.36 4.73 -5.29
N PHE A 16 6.73 3.73 -4.49
CA PHE A 16 7.13 2.42 -5.01
C PHE A 16 5.96 1.69 -5.69
N SER A 17 4.76 1.74 -5.09
CA SER A 17 3.55 1.16 -5.68
C SER A 17 3.14 1.86 -6.98
N LEU A 18 3.24 3.19 -7.05
CA LEU A 18 2.99 3.96 -8.27
C LEU A 18 4.01 3.64 -9.36
N PHE A 19 5.29 3.55 -9.00
CA PHE A 19 6.35 3.24 -9.95
C PHE A 19 6.18 1.85 -10.56
N HIS A 20 5.84 0.85 -9.74
CA HIS A 20 5.57 -0.50 -10.22
C HIS A 20 4.29 -0.57 -11.08
N PHE A 21 3.27 0.23 -10.76
CA PHE A 21 2.08 0.37 -11.61
C PHE A 21 2.43 0.97 -12.98
N PHE A 22 3.20 2.05 -13.03
CA PHE A 22 3.64 2.67 -14.28
C PHE A 22 4.53 1.74 -15.11
N ILE A 23 5.47 1.02 -14.48
CA ILE A 23 6.32 0.04 -15.17
C ILE A 23 5.51 -1.13 -15.71
N LYS A 24 4.56 -1.67 -14.93
CA LYS A 24 3.74 -2.81 -15.37
C LYS A 24 2.73 -2.40 -16.46
N ALA A 25 2.27 -1.15 -16.46
CA ALA A 25 1.46 -0.59 -17.55
C ALA A 25 2.25 -0.48 -18.87
N ASN A 26 3.58 -0.37 -18.80
CA ASN A 26 4.46 -0.30 -19.97
C ASN A 26 4.79 -1.70 -20.54
N VAL A 27 4.77 -2.76 -19.72
CA VAL A 27 5.01 -4.14 -20.16
C VAL A 27 3.75 -4.70 -20.82
N THR A 28 3.63 -4.39 -22.11
CA THR A 28 2.59 -4.88 -23.01
C THR A 28 2.87 -6.36 -23.31
N GLY A 29 2.20 -7.28 -22.63
CA GLY A 29 2.32 -8.72 -22.90
C GLY A 29 1.34 -9.56 -22.08
N SER A 30 0.12 -9.73 -22.60
CA SER A 30 -1.02 -10.42 -21.98
C SER A 30 -1.68 -9.65 -20.81
N LYS A 31 -2.99 -9.42 -20.90
CA LYS A 31 -3.82 -8.73 -19.90
C LYS A 31 -3.80 -9.51 -18.57
N SER A 32 -2.79 -9.27 -17.74
CA SER A 32 -2.57 -10.01 -16.50
C SER A 32 -2.57 -9.07 -15.29
N PHE A 33 -3.42 -9.38 -14.30
CA PHE A 33 -3.52 -8.61 -13.06
C PHE A 33 -2.26 -8.80 -12.19
N CYS A 34 -2.01 -7.92 -11.22
CA CYS A 34 -0.90 -8.06 -10.26
C CYS A 34 -1.04 -9.27 -9.35
N THR A 35 -2.27 -9.70 -9.11
CA THR A 35 -2.60 -10.89 -8.34
C THR A 35 -3.59 -11.73 -9.14
N PRO A 36 -3.61 -13.06 -8.98
CA PRO A 36 -4.66 -13.89 -9.55
C PRO A 36 -6.00 -13.44 -8.94
N MET A 37 -6.79 -12.70 -9.72
CA MET A 37 -8.12 -12.24 -9.32
C MET A 37 -9.16 -12.90 -10.22
N GLU A 38 -9.97 -13.76 -9.61
CA GLU A 38 -11.15 -14.32 -10.26
C GLU A 38 -12.34 -13.38 -10.00
N PHE A 39 -12.77 -12.66 -11.04
CA PHE A 39 -13.88 -11.73 -10.94
C PHE A 39 -15.25 -12.40 -11.17
N GLY A 40 -15.32 -13.74 -11.09
CA GLY A 40 -16.55 -14.54 -11.20
C GLY A 40 -17.40 -14.16 -12.43
N PRO A 41 -18.63 -13.65 -12.25
CA PRO A 41 -19.55 -13.32 -13.35
C PRO A 41 -19.23 -11.99 -14.07
N VAL A 42 -18.23 -11.22 -13.63
CA VAL A 42 -17.89 -9.93 -14.23
C VAL A 42 -17.07 -10.15 -15.50
N ASN A 43 -17.51 -9.51 -16.59
CA ASN A 43 -16.84 -9.61 -17.88
C ASN A 43 -15.51 -8.81 -17.87
N VAL A 44 -14.44 -9.50 -17.50
CA VAL A 44 -13.10 -8.95 -17.24
C VAL A 44 -12.53 -8.26 -18.48
N GLU A 45 -12.85 -8.76 -19.67
CA GLU A 45 -12.35 -8.18 -20.92
C GLU A 45 -12.97 -6.82 -21.23
N LYS A 46 -14.25 -6.62 -20.90
CA LYS A 46 -14.99 -5.37 -21.13
C LYS A 46 -14.65 -4.30 -20.09
N TYR A 47 -14.43 -4.69 -18.84
CA TYR A 47 -14.17 -3.76 -17.72
C TYR A 47 -12.71 -3.75 -17.26
N TYR A 48 -11.80 -4.28 -18.09
CA TYR A 48 -10.39 -4.51 -17.74
C TYR A 48 -9.71 -3.32 -17.08
N TYR A 49 -9.81 -2.12 -17.69
CA TYR A 49 -9.16 -0.92 -17.16
C TYR A 49 -9.73 -0.45 -15.82
N GLY A 50 -11.04 -0.56 -15.62
CA GLY A 50 -11.68 -0.22 -14.34
C GLY A 50 -11.28 -1.20 -13.23
N LEU A 51 -11.27 -2.50 -13.54
CA LEU A 51 -10.84 -3.55 -12.63
C LEU A 51 -9.34 -3.42 -12.30
N LEU A 52 -8.52 -3.02 -13.26
CA LEU A 52 -7.09 -2.78 -13.06
C LEU A 52 -6.87 -1.65 -12.05
N ILE A 53 -7.54 -0.50 -12.23
CA ILE A 53 -7.42 0.64 -11.30
C ILE A 53 -7.94 0.25 -9.91
N LEU A 54 -9.09 -0.41 -9.82
CA LEU A 54 -9.66 -0.84 -8.56
C LEU A 54 -8.75 -1.84 -7.82
N SER A 55 -8.18 -2.80 -8.56
CA SER A 55 -7.24 -3.77 -8.01
C SER A 55 -5.97 -3.09 -7.49
N GLY A 56 -5.42 -2.13 -8.24
CA GLY A 56 -4.27 -1.33 -7.81
C GLY A 56 -4.57 -0.51 -6.56
N PHE A 57 -5.74 0.15 -6.52
CA PHE A 57 -6.17 0.92 -5.35
C PHE A 57 -6.31 0.01 -4.12
N THR A 58 -6.96 -1.14 -4.26
CA THR A 58 -7.17 -2.09 -3.16
C THR A 58 -5.84 -2.63 -2.61
N ILE A 59 -4.90 -2.98 -3.48
CA ILE A 59 -3.55 -3.41 -3.09
C ILE A 59 -2.83 -2.30 -2.32
N SER A 60 -2.87 -1.06 -2.82
CA SER A 60 -2.23 0.08 -2.16
C SER A 60 -2.84 0.41 -0.80
N ALA A 61 -4.17 0.30 -0.67
CA ALA A 61 -4.88 0.50 0.59
C ALA A 61 -4.50 -0.57 1.62
N ASN A 62 -4.44 -1.84 1.20
CA ASN A 62 -4.02 -2.94 2.07
C ASN A 62 -2.58 -2.75 2.57
N MET A 63 -1.65 -2.36 1.69
CA MET A 63 -0.27 -2.05 2.10
C MET A 63 -0.21 -0.91 3.11
N THR A 64 -1.01 0.14 2.90
CA THR A 64 -1.10 1.27 3.83
C THR A 64 -1.63 0.83 5.21
N ILE A 65 -2.63 -0.05 5.25
CA ILE A 65 -3.19 -0.58 6.51
C ILE A 65 -2.14 -1.40 7.27
N ILE A 66 -1.39 -2.25 6.57
CA ILE A 66 -0.32 -3.06 7.19
C ILE A 66 0.72 -2.13 7.81
N LEU A 67 1.21 -1.15 7.05
CA LEU A 67 2.17 -0.17 7.54
C LEU A 67 1.65 0.64 8.74
N ALA A 68 0.39 1.06 8.70
CA ALA A 68 -0.23 1.78 9.81
C ALA A 68 -0.25 0.94 11.09
N LYS A 69 -0.54 -0.36 10.98
CA LYS A 69 -0.50 -1.28 12.12
C LYS A 69 0.92 -1.41 12.70
N ASP A 70 1.93 -1.53 11.85
CA ASP A 70 3.32 -1.62 12.29
C ASP A 70 3.74 -0.35 13.04
N ILE A 71 3.41 0.83 12.50
CA ILE A 71 3.70 2.12 13.15
C ILE A 71 2.97 2.24 14.50
N LEU A 72 1.69 1.86 14.56
CA LEU A 72 0.93 1.89 15.80
C LEU A 72 1.57 0.99 16.86
N LEU A 73 2.02 -0.20 16.48
CA LEU A 73 2.73 -1.11 17.39
C LEU A 73 3.98 -0.44 17.96
N PHE A 74 4.82 0.17 17.12
CA PHE A 74 5.99 0.91 17.58
C PHE A 74 5.61 2.03 18.56
N ILE A 75 4.62 2.85 18.24
CA ILE A 75 4.17 3.95 19.11
C ILE A 75 3.73 3.42 20.47
N PHE A 76 2.93 2.34 20.51
CA PHE A 76 2.51 1.73 21.77
C PHE A 76 3.69 1.22 22.58
N THR A 77 4.66 0.55 21.95
CA THR A 77 5.87 0.09 22.63
C THR A 77 6.64 1.25 23.24
N TYR A 78 6.89 2.33 22.48
CA TYR A 78 7.56 3.51 23.01
C TYR A 78 6.80 4.17 24.15
N HIS A 79 5.48 4.24 24.08
CA HIS A 79 4.64 4.81 25.14
C HIS A 79 4.73 3.98 26.42
N VAL A 80 4.71 2.65 26.32
CA VAL A 80 4.85 1.75 27.48
C VAL A 80 6.24 1.86 28.08
N CYS A 81 7.29 1.87 27.25
CA CYS A 81 8.67 2.06 27.71
C CYS A 81 8.86 3.43 28.39
N GLY A 82 8.29 4.50 27.84
CA GLY A 82 8.36 5.83 28.43
C GLY A 82 7.62 5.93 29.77
N LEU A 83 6.45 5.30 29.88
CA LEU A 83 5.71 5.23 31.15
C LEU A 83 6.50 4.45 32.21
N PHE A 84 7.10 3.32 31.82
CA PHE A 84 7.94 2.53 32.72
C PHE A 84 9.17 3.31 33.19
N ALA A 85 9.85 4.03 32.28
CA ALA A 85 11.00 4.86 32.63
C ALA A 85 10.64 6.06 33.53
N ALA A 86 9.40 6.55 33.48
CA ALA A 86 8.93 7.66 34.32
C ALA A 86 8.45 7.22 35.71
N LEU A 87 8.00 5.97 35.85
CA LEU A 87 7.48 5.42 37.10
C LEU A 87 8.49 4.54 37.86
N GLY A 88 9.56 4.09 37.20
CA GLY A 88 10.62 3.25 37.76
C GLY A 88 11.80 4.01 38.35
#